data_AF-B0D4U0-F1
#
_entry.id   AF-B0D4U0-F1
#
_cell.length_a   1.000
_cell.length_b   1.000
_cell.length_c   1.000
_cell.angle_alpha   90.00
_cell.angle_beta   90.00
_cell.angle_gamma   90.00
#
_symmetry.space_group_name_H-M   'P 1'
#
loop_
_entity.id
_entity.type
_entity.pdbx_description
1 polymer ?
#
loop_
_entity_poly.entity_id
_entity_poly.type
_entity_poly.pdbx_seq_one_letter_code
_entity_poly.pdbx_strand_id
1 'polypeptide(L)'
;MPVSLPTELLIDILTFALPLHPGPADILRTSSQIFTLAFHILYTHLRFTSTRQLALFLSTFEDHSLRCAPRSIDCDIDVENNATSDVFQLMCSLFTRCSAVPTAEVDDEGRLVVDLLRLRMNSHAQDPNIYMVYEALSQINPRRFTWVGPAPPHHFSIAVGYTPTNAPGDSLRIQIVPQAVPPLFRALSGHSNLVELKLTHIGFPSPKSDPESDPFELVPPHIPSLRVFYLGQATFVSPYTIASFIGAVQSSPNNLQTVRLVDVYKGSIWGLRLRLSDVEEAAMMLALLSLRPEGLLHRKELVIAALEMVRRVVICEAQTERIIGGDRDEDNTLMVTLLAKLESLDL
;
A
#
# COMPACT_ATOMS: atom_id res chain seq x y z
N MET A 1 -27.24 1.31 46.24
CA MET A 1 -26.08 1.95 45.58
C MET A 1 -26.28 1.82 44.09
N PRO A 2 -26.13 2.88 43.28
CA PRO A 2 -26.15 2.72 41.82
C PRO A 2 -24.98 1.84 41.41
N VAL A 3 -25.25 0.79 40.64
CA VAL A 3 -24.23 -0.08 40.08
C VAL A 3 -23.49 0.74 39.01
N SER A 4 -22.25 1.16 39.30
CA SER A 4 -21.43 1.88 38.33
C SER A 4 -20.81 0.89 37.34
N LEU A 5 -20.88 1.21 36.05
CA LEU A 5 -20.23 0.42 35.01
C LEU A 5 -18.70 0.53 35.15
N PRO A 6 -17.95 -0.59 35.16
CA PRO A 6 -16.48 -0.58 35.10
C PRO A 6 -15.95 0.25 33.93
N THR A 7 -14.84 0.95 34.14
CA THR A 7 -14.23 1.85 33.14
C THR A 7 -13.84 1.12 31.87
N GLU A 8 -13.36 -0.12 31.99
CA GLU A 8 -12.94 -0.98 30.89
C GLU A 8 -14.12 -1.30 29.97
N LEU A 9 -15.26 -1.68 30.55
CA LEU A 9 -16.49 -1.93 29.78
C LEU A 9 -17.01 -0.65 29.12
N LEU A 10 -16.86 0.50 29.78
CA LEU A 10 -17.23 1.79 29.19
C LEU A 10 -16.31 2.13 28.00
N ILE A 11 -15.00 1.87 28.08
CA ILE A 11 -14.06 2.03 26.97
C ILE A 11 -14.46 1.15 25.80
N ASP A 12 -14.79 -0.12 26.04
CA ASP A 12 -15.22 -1.06 24.98
C ASP A 12 -16.50 -0.58 24.29
N ILE A 13 -17.49 -0.16 25.08
CA ILE A 13 -18.75 0.41 24.55
C ILE A 13 -18.48 1.67 23.74
N LEU A 14 -17.66 2.59 24.23
CA LEU A 14 -17.35 3.84 23.53
C LEU A 14 -16.56 3.59 22.25
N THR A 15 -15.62 2.66 22.26
CA THR A 15 -14.82 2.26 21.09
C THR A 15 -15.72 1.71 19.98
N PHE A 16 -16.77 0.97 20.34
CA PHE A 16 -17.76 0.48 19.40
C PHE A 16 -18.77 1.56 18.96
N ALA A 17 -19.26 2.40 19.88
CA ALA A 17 -20.34 3.33 19.63
C ALA A 17 -19.91 4.61 18.88
N LEU A 18 -18.71 5.15 19.19
CA LEU A 18 -18.24 6.42 18.61
C LEU A 18 -18.18 6.41 17.07
N PRO A 19 -17.64 5.36 16.41
CA PRO A 19 -17.58 5.32 14.95
C PRO A 19 -18.95 5.15 14.26
N LEU A 20 -19.96 4.65 15.00
CA LEU A 20 -21.31 4.38 14.47
C LEU A 20 -22.27 5.55 14.72
N HIS A 21 -21.96 6.43 15.67
CA HIS A 21 -22.84 7.53 16.04
C HIS A 21 -22.79 8.65 14.97
N PRO A 22 -23.94 9.15 14.48
CA PRO A 22 -23.96 10.19 13.44
C PRO A 22 -23.38 11.53 13.91
N GLY A 23 -23.39 11.80 15.22
CA GLY A 23 -22.77 12.97 15.84
C GLY A 23 -21.97 12.59 17.09
N PRO A 24 -20.71 12.15 16.99
CA PRO A 24 -19.92 11.71 18.14
C PRO A 24 -19.81 12.75 19.26
N ALA A 25 -19.98 14.04 18.92
CA ALA A 25 -20.03 15.14 19.88
C ALA A 25 -21.16 15.02 20.92
N ASP A 26 -22.29 14.39 20.58
CA ASP A 26 -23.39 14.22 21.53
C ASP A 26 -23.01 13.25 22.67
N ILE A 27 -22.25 12.20 22.34
CA ILE A 27 -21.70 11.26 23.32
C ILE A 27 -20.77 11.98 24.28
N LEU A 28 -19.91 12.87 23.76
CA LEU A 28 -18.97 13.67 24.56
C LEU A 28 -19.67 14.59 25.58
N ARG A 29 -20.94 14.93 25.38
CA ARG A 29 -21.69 15.85 26.26
C ARG A 29 -22.42 15.15 27.41
N THR A 30 -22.38 13.83 27.48
CA THR A 30 -23.16 13.04 28.45
C THR A 30 -22.63 13.13 29.89
N SER A 31 -21.33 12.97 30.09
CA SER A 31 -20.67 13.09 31.40
C SER A 31 -19.18 13.42 31.22
N SER A 32 -18.52 13.93 32.27
CA SER A 32 -17.08 14.22 32.24
C SER A 32 -16.22 12.97 32.05
N GLN A 33 -16.61 11.84 32.66
CA GLN A 33 -15.91 10.58 32.48
C GLN A 33 -16.01 10.11 31.02
N ILE A 34 -17.20 10.15 30.42
CA ILE A 34 -17.40 9.79 29.01
C ILE A 34 -16.61 10.75 28.12
N PHE A 35 -16.66 12.06 28.38
CA PHE A 35 -15.87 13.05 27.66
C PHE A 35 -14.39 12.68 27.66
N THR A 36 -13.78 12.43 28.82
CA THR A 36 -12.36 12.11 28.91
C THR A 36 -11.99 10.84 28.15
N LEU A 37 -12.78 9.76 28.31
CA LEU A 37 -12.51 8.48 27.65
C LEU A 37 -12.73 8.57 26.12
N ALA A 38 -13.86 9.12 25.69
CA ALA A 38 -14.17 9.24 24.27
C ALA A 38 -13.25 10.23 23.55
N PHE A 39 -12.85 11.33 24.21
CA PHE A 39 -11.83 12.23 23.68
C PHE A 39 -10.52 11.47 23.45
N HIS A 40 -10.05 10.72 24.44
CA HIS A 40 -8.84 9.92 24.29
C HIS A 40 -8.93 8.92 23.13
N ILE A 41 -10.06 8.21 22.99
CA ILE A 41 -10.30 7.27 21.89
C ILE A 41 -10.25 7.98 20.53
N LEU A 42 -10.98 9.09 20.37
CA LEU A 42 -11.08 9.83 19.10
C LEU A 42 -9.73 10.39 18.62
N TYR A 43 -8.91 10.91 19.53
CA TYR A 43 -7.62 11.50 19.18
C TYR A 43 -6.48 10.48 19.09
N THR A 44 -6.64 9.31 19.72
CA THR A 44 -5.72 8.17 19.53
C THR A 44 -5.97 7.49 18.18
N HIS A 45 -7.22 7.45 17.72
CA HIS A 45 -7.62 6.82 16.46
C HIS A 45 -8.28 7.83 15.53
N LEU A 46 -7.46 8.67 14.90
CA LEU A 46 -7.95 9.71 13.99
C LEU A 46 -8.59 9.08 12.76
N ARG A 47 -9.79 9.56 12.43
CA ARG A 47 -10.53 9.15 11.22
C ARG A 47 -11.04 10.37 10.48
N PHE A 48 -10.74 10.45 9.19
CA PHE A 48 -11.19 11.51 8.29
C PHE A 48 -11.95 10.91 7.13
N THR A 49 -13.19 11.32 6.91
CA THR A 49 -14.00 10.88 5.76
C THR A 49 -14.10 11.92 4.65
N SER A 50 -13.44 13.07 4.82
CA SER A 50 -13.38 14.15 3.83
C SER A 50 -12.18 15.06 4.06
N THR A 51 -11.73 15.75 3.01
CA THR A 51 -10.70 16.79 3.09
C THR A 51 -11.13 17.96 3.98
N ARG A 52 -12.42 18.30 3.98
CA ARG A 52 -12.99 19.34 4.87
C ARG A 52 -12.82 18.99 6.35
N GLN A 53 -13.09 17.75 6.75
CA GLN A 53 -12.88 17.32 8.14
C GLN A 53 -11.40 17.44 8.53
N LEU A 54 -10.49 17.01 7.65
CA LEU A 54 -9.06 17.13 7.86
C LEU A 54 -8.63 18.61 8.00
N ALA A 55 -9.11 19.49 7.13
CA ALA A 55 -8.83 20.93 7.20
C ALA A 55 -9.39 21.57 8.48
N LEU A 56 -10.62 21.22 8.89
CA LEU A 56 -11.21 21.71 10.15
C LEU A 56 -10.43 21.24 11.37
N PHE A 57 -10.02 19.97 11.39
CA PHE A 57 -9.15 19.44 12.43
C PHE A 57 -7.84 20.22 12.51
N LEU A 58 -7.20 20.49 11.37
CA LEU A 58 -5.98 21.30 11.34
C LEU A 58 -6.23 22.72 11.87
N SER A 59 -7.29 23.40 11.43
CA SER A 59 -7.60 24.76 11.92
C SER A 59 -7.86 24.85 13.42
N THR A 60 -8.30 23.75 14.04
CA THR A 60 -8.59 23.68 15.48
C THR A 60 -7.41 23.10 16.29
N PHE A 61 -6.41 22.52 15.62
CA PHE A 61 -5.24 21.91 16.23
C PHE A 61 -4.32 22.93 16.92
N GLU A 62 -4.29 24.17 16.43
CA GLU A 62 -3.33 25.19 16.90
C GLU A 62 -3.55 25.60 18.37
N ASP A 63 -4.74 25.39 18.92
CA ASP A 63 -5.12 25.79 20.30
C ASP A 63 -4.58 24.87 21.42
N HIS A 64 -3.46 24.17 21.19
CA HIS A 64 -2.62 23.51 22.22
C HIS A 64 -3.30 22.43 23.09
N SER A 65 -4.45 21.90 22.69
CA SER A 65 -5.28 21.04 23.56
C SER A 65 -5.11 19.53 23.37
N LEU A 66 -4.27 19.08 22.43
CA LEU A 66 -4.07 17.65 22.22
C LEU A 66 -3.15 17.06 23.28
N ARG A 67 -3.79 16.31 24.19
CA ARG A 67 -3.12 15.59 25.26
C ARG A 67 -2.54 14.25 24.82
N CYS A 68 -2.93 13.73 23.66
CA CYS A 68 -2.49 12.44 23.17
C CYS A 68 -2.11 12.48 21.69
N ALA A 69 -1.00 11.83 21.37
CA ALA A 69 -0.60 11.58 20.00
C ALA A 69 -1.41 10.42 19.37
N PRO A 70 -1.66 10.47 18.05
CA PRO A 70 -2.40 9.43 17.36
C PRO A 70 -1.58 8.13 17.28
N ARG A 71 -2.25 7.00 17.50
CA ARG A 71 -1.75 5.65 17.24
C ARG A 71 -2.19 5.14 15.87
N SER A 72 -3.31 5.63 15.35
CA SER A 72 -3.75 5.30 13.99
C SER A 72 -4.38 6.49 13.28
N ILE A 73 -4.20 6.53 11.97
CA ILE A 73 -4.80 7.53 11.09
C ILE A 73 -5.49 6.79 9.93
N ASP A 74 -6.81 6.94 9.83
CA ASP A 74 -7.63 6.37 8.76
C ASP A 74 -8.27 7.49 7.93
N CYS A 75 -7.87 7.62 6.67
CA CYS A 75 -8.41 8.59 5.72
C CYS A 75 -9.28 7.86 4.69
N ASP A 76 -10.59 7.87 4.89
CA ASP A 76 -11.61 7.32 3.97
C ASP A 76 -12.24 8.45 3.17
N ILE A 77 -11.44 9.07 2.30
CA ILE A 77 -11.80 10.28 1.57
C ILE A 77 -12.34 9.88 0.20
N ASP A 78 -13.67 9.92 0.10
CA ASP A 78 -14.35 9.66 -1.16
C ASP A 78 -14.21 10.82 -2.15
N VAL A 79 -13.90 10.49 -3.40
CA VAL A 79 -13.70 11.44 -4.49
C VAL A 79 -15.02 12.04 -4.98
N GLU A 80 -16.13 11.30 -4.88
CA GLU A 80 -17.43 11.79 -5.35
C GLU A 80 -17.88 13.08 -4.64
N ASN A 81 -17.30 13.37 -3.46
CA ASN A 81 -17.72 14.48 -2.59
C ASN A 81 -16.55 15.40 -2.15
N ASN A 82 -15.66 15.85 -3.06
CA ASN A 82 -14.59 16.83 -2.84
C ASN A 82 -13.17 16.28 -2.50
N ALA A 83 -12.69 15.24 -3.18
CA ALA A 83 -11.24 15.01 -3.18
C ALA A 83 -10.55 16.16 -3.93
N THR A 84 -10.08 17.13 -3.16
CA THR A 84 -9.29 18.28 -3.63
C THR A 84 -7.84 17.84 -3.85
N SER A 85 -7.15 18.47 -4.80
CA SER A 85 -5.74 18.21 -5.14
C SER A 85 -4.75 18.57 -4.01
N ASP A 86 -5.24 18.91 -2.82
CA ASP A 86 -4.47 19.32 -1.65
C ASP A 86 -4.50 18.27 -0.53
N VAL A 87 -5.15 17.11 -0.72
CA VAL A 87 -5.28 16.10 0.35
C VAL A 87 -3.93 15.72 0.95
N PHE A 88 -2.91 15.45 0.12
CA PHE A 88 -1.57 15.14 0.60
C PHE A 88 -0.87 16.34 1.26
N GLN A 89 -1.17 17.57 0.86
CA GLN A 89 -0.68 18.76 1.54
C GLN A 89 -1.26 18.89 2.95
N LEU A 90 -2.56 18.63 3.10
CA LEU A 90 -3.23 18.58 4.40
C LEU A 90 -2.68 17.43 5.26
N MET A 91 -2.41 16.26 4.66
CA MET A 91 -1.80 15.13 5.38
C MET A 91 -0.37 15.44 5.83
N CYS A 92 0.45 16.10 5.01
CA CYS A 92 1.76 16.58 5.40
C CYS A 92 1.66 17.48 6.64
N SER A 93 0.76 18.47 6.61
CA SER A 93 0.49 19.36 7.75
C SER A 93 0.01 18.60 8.99
N LEU A 94 -0.84 17.59 8.81
CA LEU A 94 -1.30 16.72 9.89
C LEU A 94 -0.14 15.99 10.55
N PHE A 95 0.71 15.33 9.77
CA PHE A 95 1.81 14.53 10.30
C PHE A 95 2.83 15.39 11.04
N THR A 96 3.21 16.55 10.48
CA THR A 96 4.10 17.52 11.14
C THR A 96 3.53 18.04 12.46
N ARG A 97 2.22 18.29 12.53
CA ARG A 97 1.58 18.76 13.75
C ARG A 97 1.45 17.66 14.80
N CYS A 98 1.11 16.45 14.37
CA CYS A 98 1.02 15.29 15.24
C CYS A 98 2.38 14.87 15.80
N SER A 99 3.48 14.98 15.04
CA SER A 99 4.83 14.70 15.55
C SER A 99 5.31 15.71 16.58
N ALA A 100 4.76 16.93 16.58
CA ALA A 100 5.05 17.95 17.59
C ALA A 100 4.31 17.73 18.93
N VAL A 101 3.39 16.76 19.03
CA VAL A 101 2.69 16.46 20.28
C VAL A 101 3.66 15.81 21.27
N PRO A 102 3.76 16.27 22.55
CA PRO A 102 4.76 15.76 23.49
C PRO A 102 4.71 14.26 23.78
N THR A 103 3.56 13.62 23.55
CA THR A 103 3.36 12.17 23.73
C THR A 103 3.53 11.37 22.43
N ALA A 104 3.92 12.03 21.33
CA ALA A 104 4.13 11.37 20.05
C ALA A 104 5.39 10.53 20.06
N GLU A 105 5.26 9.34 19.48
CA GLU A 105 6.41 8.54 19.09
C GLU A 105 6.93 9.10 17.77
N VAL A 106 8.21 9.44 17.73
CA VAL A 106 8.92 9.88 16.53
C VAL A 106 10.16 9.01 16.34
N ASP A 107 10.55 8.77 15.09
CA ASP A 107 11.79 8.04 14.78
C ASP A 107 13.02 8.96 14.77
N ASP A 108 14.18 8.39 14.44
CA ASP A 108 15.47 9.10 14.43
C ASP A 108 15.50 10.25 13.41
N GLU A 109 14.62 10.23 12.40
CA GLU A 109 14.46 11.30 11.41
C GLU A 109 13.39 12.33 11.80
N GLY A 110 12.78 12.20 12.99
CA GLY A 110 11.72 13.08 13.49
C GLY A 110 10.36 12.84 12.83
N ARG A 111 10.17 11.72 12.15
CA ARG A 111 8.90 11.38 11.49
C ARG A 111 7.93 10.82 12.49
N LEU A 112 6.65 11.09 12.29
CA LEU A 112 5.59 10.55 13.14
C LEU A 112 5.54 9.02 13.04
N VAL A 113 5.53 8.33 14.17
CA VAL A 113 5.42 6.87 14.22
C VAL A 113 4.01 6.49 14.67
N VAL A 114 3.33 5.67 13.86
CA VAL A 114 1.96 5.18 14.14
C VAL A 114 1.86 3.67 13.95
N ASP A 115 0.89 3.03 14.60
CA ASP A 115 0.61 1.60 14.44
C ASP A 115 -0.10 1.29 13.12
N LEU A 116 -0.86 2.26 12.59
CA LEU A 116 -1.62 2.11 11.35
C LEU A 116 -1.79 3.45 10.64
N LEU A 117 -1.37 3.50 9.38
CA LEU A 117 -1.81 4.50 8.42
C LEU A 117 -2.64 3.81 7.35
N ARG A 118 -3.92 4.20 7.23
CA ARG A 118 -4.84 3.68 6.23
C ARG A 118 -5.34 4.81 5.35
N LEU A 119 -5.17 4.64 4.04
CA LEU A 119 -5.65 5.52 2.99
C LEU A 119 -6.67 4.77 2.16
N ARG A 120 -7.90 5.26 2.11
CA ARG A 120 -8.94 4.82 1.19
C ARG A 120 -9.38 6.01 0.35
N MET A 121 -8.66 6.21 -0.75
CA MET A 121 -8.86 7.32 -1.69
C MET A 121 -8.15 7.02 -3.01
N ASN A 122 -8.59 7.65 -4.10
CA ASN A 122 -7.89 7.59 -5.38
C ASN A 122 -6.70 8.56 -5.39
N SER A 123 -5.70 8.28 -6.22
CA SER A 123 -4.78 9.32 -6.71
C SER A 123 -5.25 9.77 -8.09
N HIS A 124 -5.19 11.07 -8.37
CA HIS A 124 -5.66 11.61 -9.64
C HIS A 124 -4.50 11.69 -10.64
N ALA A 125 -4.68 11.13 -11.85
CA ALA A 125 -3.66 11.15 -12.90
C ALA A 125 -3.32 12.56 -13.39
N GLN A 126 -4.25 13.50 -13.20
CA GLN A 126 -4.10 14.90 -13.58
C GLN A 126 -3.76 15.79 -12.37
N ASP A 127 -3.42 15.21 -11.21
CA ASP A 127 -3.02 16.00 -10.06
C ASP A 127 -1.67 16.69 -10.34
N PRO A 128 -1.63 18.04 -10.44
CA PRO A 128 -0.37 18.74 -10.63
C PRO A 128 0.58 18.58 -9.43
N ASN A 129 0.06 18.18 -8.28
CA ASN A 129 0.78 18.01 -7.03
C ASN A 129 1.05 16.55 -6.69
N ILE A 130 1.12 15.65 -7.67
CA ILE A 130 1.37 14.22 -7.42
C ILE A 130 2.65 13.94 -6.61
N TYR A 131 3.64 14.84 -6.68
CA TYR A 131 4.87 14.78 -5.87
C TYR A 131 4.60 14.91 -4.36
N MET A 132 3.47 15.51 -3.95
CA MET A 132 3.08 15.63 -2.55
C MET A 132 2.80 14.29 -1.89
N VAL A 133 2.55 13.23 -2.67
CA VAL A 133 2.51 11.84 -2.15
C VAL A 133 3.82 11.51 -1.44
N TYR A 134 4.96 11.86 -2.06
CA TYR A 134 6.28 11.64 -1.47
C TYR A 134 6.49 12.52 -0.24
N GLU A 135 6.23 13.82 -0.36
CA GLU A 135 6.44 14.78 0.74
C GLU A 135 5.64 14.40 1.98
N ALA A 136 4.35 14.11 1.83
CA ALA A 136 3.47 13.74 2.93
C ALA A 136 3.89 12.40 3.56
N LEU A 137 4.09 11.35 2.75
CA LEU A 137 4.41 10.02 3.28
C LEU A 137 5.84 9.94 3.84
N SER A 138 6.72 10.89 3.49
CA SER A 138 8.05 11.00 4.11
C SER A 138 8.01 11.59 5.52
N GLN A 139 6.90 12.20 5.96
CA GLN A 139 6.74 12.74 7.32
C GLN A 139 6.22 11.71 8.35
N ILE A 140 5.97 10.47 7.92
CA ILE A 140 5.39 9.42 8.75
C ILE A 140 6.10 8.08 8.51
N ASN A 141 6.22 7.25 9.55
CA ASN A 141 6.84 5.93 9.50
C ASN A 141 5.92 4.89 10.19
N PRO A 142 4.85 4.46 9.50
CA PRO A 142 3.84 3.58 10.07
C PRO A 142 4.34 2.14 10.19
N ARG A 143 3.84 1.39 11.19
CA ARG A 143 4.08 -0.07 11.29
C ARG A 143 3.26 -0.86 10.29
N ARG A 144 2.07 -0.37 9.98
CA ARG A 144 1.16 -0.96 8.99
C ARG A 144 0.69 0.15 8.08
N PHE A 145 0.94 -0.01 6.79
CA PHE A 145 0.49 0.92 5.77
C PHE A 145 -0.48 0.24 4.83
N THR A 146 -1.66 0.82 4.68
CA THR A 146 -2.69 0.34 3.76
C THR A 146 -3.11 1.48 2.85
N TRP A 147 -3.00 1.29 1.54
CA TRP A 147 -3.61 2.18 0.54
C TRP A 147 -4.53 1.36 -0.36
N VAL A 148 -5.83 1.63 -0.25
CA VAL A 148 -6.87 0.97 -1.04
C VAL A 148 -7.64 1.98 -1.86
N GLY A 149 -8.06 1.60 -3.06
CA GLY A 149 -9.07 2.35 -3.79
C GLY A 149 -10.40 2.40 -3.02
N PRO A 150 -11.28 3.40 -3.28
CA PRO A 150 -12.58 3.51 -2.62
C PRO A 150 -13.58 2.45 -3.11
N ALA A 151 -13.32 1.80 -4.25
CA ALA A 151 -14.17 0.77 -4.83
C ALA A 151 -14.47 -0.37 -3.83
N PRO A 152 -15.70 -0.92 -3.83
CA PRO A 152 -16.00 -2.15 -3.13
C PRO A 152 -15.08 -3.32 -3.56
N PRO A 153 -14.77 -4.28 -2.68
CA PRO A 153 -13.84 -5.38 -2.99
C PRO A 153 -14.20 -6.23 -4.22
N HIS A 154 -15.50 -6.30 -4.58
CA HIS A 154 -16.01 -7.04 -5.73
C HIS A 154 -16.11 -6.18 -7.00
N HIS A 155 -15.88 -4.88 -6.89
CA HIS A 155 -15.89 -3.94 -8.01
C HIS A 155 -14.47 -3.67 -8.45
N PHE A 156 -13.97 -4.53 -9.34
CA PHE A 156 -12.76 -4.20 -10.07
C PHE A 156 -13.12 -3.27 -11.25
N SER A 157 -13.31 -1.98 -10.94
CA SER A 157 -13.82 -1.03 -11.92
C SER A 157 -12.83 -0.77 -13.05
N ILE A 158 -13.42 -0.83 -14.24
CA ILE A 158 -12.82 -0.89 -15.57
C ILE A 158 -12.44 0.52 -16.01
N ALA A 159 -11.31 1.03 -15.55
CA ALA A 159 -10.75 2.27 -16.09
C ALA A 159 -9.36 2.04 -16.71
N VAL A 160 -9.20 0.92 -17.43
CA VAL A 160 -8.11 0.82 -18.41
C VAL A 160 -8.56 1.56 -19.67
N GLY A 161 -8.50 2.88 -19.57
CA GLY A 161 -8.81 3.81 -20.65
C GLY A 161 -7.77 4.91 -20.64
N TYR A 162 -6.56 4.60 -21.12
CA TYR A 162 -5.65 5.59 -21.67
C TYR A 162 -6.23 6.06 -23.01
N THR A 163 -7.43 6.64 -23.01
CA THR A 163 -7.90 7.43 -24.13
C THR A 163 -7.56 8.88 -23.79
N PRO A 164 -6.49 9.46 -24.39
CA PRO A 164 -6.31 10.90 -24.44
C PRO A 164 -7.33 11.47 -25.41
N THR A 165 -8.61 11.23 -25.18
CA THR A 165 -9.68 11.93 -25.86
C THR A 165 -10.09 13.04 -24.92
N ASN A 166 -9.83 14.29 -25.33
CA ASN A 166 -10.30 15.53 -24.69
C ASN A 166 -11.84 15.64 -24.67
N ALA A 167 -12.56 14.52 -24.68
CA ALA A 167 -14.00 14.45 -24.55
C ALA A 167 -14.34 14.80 -23.09
N PRO A 168 -14.95 15.97 -22.84
CA PRO A 168 -15.38 16.33 -21.51
C PRO A 168 -16.63 15.50 -21.22
N GLY A 169 -16.51 14.49 -20.35
CA GLY A 169 -17.70 13.82 -19.84
C GLY A 169 -17.57 12.40 -19.33
N ASP A 170 -16.45 11.68 -19.51
CA ASP A 170 -16.48 10.23 -19.25
C ASP A 170 -15.37 9.65 -18.37
N SER A 171 -15.85 8.84 -17.42
CA SER A 171 -15.17 7.92 -16.52
C SER A 171 -14.40 8.47 -15.31
N LEU A 172 -15.12 8.42 -14.19
CA LEU A 172 -14.63 8.32 -12.81
C LEU A 172 -13.49 7.29 -12.74
N ARG A 173 -12.25 7.75 -12.55
CA ARG A 173 -11.07 6.89 -12.41
C ARG A 173 -10.97 6.39 -10.98
N ILE A 174 -11.27 5.11 -10.76
CA ILE A 174 -11.29 4.47 -9.44
C ILE A 174 -10.02 3.62 -9.25
N GLN A 175 -8.85 4.20 -9.51
CA GLN A 175 -7.56 3.51 -9.35
C GLN A 175 -6.53 4.48 -8.75
N ILE A 176 -5.63 3.97 -7.92
CA ILE A 176 -4.35 4.61 -7.64
C ILE A 176 -3.59 4.62 -8.97
N VAL A 177 -3.40 5.82 -9.50
CA VAL A 177 -2.85 6.01 -10.84
C VAL A 177 -1.37 5.64 -10.89
N PRO A 178 -0.87 5.15 -12.04
CA PRO A 178 0.55 4.82 -12.23
C PRO A 178 1.52 5.92 -11.81
N GLN A 179 1.16 7.18 -12.01
CA GLN A 179 1.98 8.34 -11.68
C GLN A 179 2.24 8.49 -10.17
N ALA A 180 1.39 7.92 -9.31
CA ALA A 180 1.56 7.95 -7.86
C ALA A 180 2.55 6.89 -7.36
N VAL A 181 2.84 5.85 -8.15
CA VAL A 181 3.65 4.71 -7.70
C VAL A 181 5.11 5.09 -7.46
N PRO A 182 5.81 5.83 -8.35
CA PRO A 182 7.17 6.25 -8.07
C PRO A 182 7.34 7.11 -6.80
N PRO A 183 6.57 8.19 -6.56
CA PRO A 183 6.72 8.97 -5.32
C PRO A 183 6.31 8.16 -4.08
N LEU A 184 5.32 7.28 -4.18
CA LEU A 184 4.96 6.35 -3.12
C LEU A 184 6.14 5.45 -2.76
N PHE A 185 6.69 4.71 -3.72
CA PHE A 185 7.79 3.77 -3.47
C PHE A 185 9.03 4.50 -2.95
N ARG A 186 9.32 5.69 -3.47
CA ARG A 186 10.41 6.52 -2.95
C ARG A 186 10.23 6.85 -1.46
N ALA A 187 9.01 7.20 -1.02
CA ALA A 187 8.74 7.46 0.39
C ALA A 187 8.84 6.19 1.24
N LEU A 188 8.30 5.07 0.75
CA LEU A 188 8.31 3.78 1.46
C LEU A 188 9.73 3.26 1.72
N SER A 189 10.70 3.56 0.85
CA SER A 189 12.12 3.21 1.06
C SER A 189 12.71 3.79 2.35
N GLY A 190 12.11 4.86 2.89
CA GLY A 190 12.53 5.42 4.18
C GLY A 190 11.88 4.73 5.38
N HIS A 191 10.84 3.92 5.22
CA HIS A 191 10.02 3.43 6.33
C HIS A 191 10.68 2.24 7.05
N SER A 192 11.51 2.55 8.04
CA SER A 192 12.25 1.55 8.82
C SER A 192 11.37 0.72 9.76
N ASN A 193 10.16 1.18 10.10
CA ASN A 193 9.26 0.48 11.02
C ASN A 193 8.14 -0.30 10.32
N LEU A 194 8.07 -0.26 8.98
CA LEU A 194 6.97 -0.83 8.22
C LEU A 194 7.02 -2.37 8.18
N VAL A 195 6.10 -3.00 8.91
CA VAL A 195 5.98 -4.46 9.01
C VAL A 195 4.96 -5.02 8.02
N GLU A 196 3.89 -4.29 7.74
CA GLU A 196 2.83 -4.71 6.83
C GLU A 196 2.53 -3.62 5.79
N LEU A 197 2.61 -3.99 4.52
CA LEU A 197 2.27 -3.14 3.38
C LEU A 197 1.11 -3.76 2.61
N LYS A 198 0.01 -3.03 2.49
CA LYS A 198 -1.16 -3.44 1.71
C LYS A 198 -1.51 -2.37 0.66
N LEU A 199 -1.41 -2.74 -0.61
CA LEU A 199 -1.76 -1.88 -1.73
C LEU A 199 -2.86 -2.56 -2.55
N THR A 200 -3.94 -1.84 -2.87
CA THR A 200 -4.97 -2.35 -3.78
C THR A 200 -5.48 -1.33 -4.76
N HIS A 201 -6.08 -1.79 -5.86
CA HIS A 201 -6.63 -0.93 -6.92
C HIS A 201 -5.56 0.00 -7.49
N ILE A 202 -4.38 -0.55 -7.77
CA ILE A 202 -3.18 0.20 -8.15
C ILE A 202 -2.75 -0.17 -9.57
N GLY A 203 -2.58 0.84 -10.42
CA GLY A 203 -1.96 0.68 -11.73
C GLY A 203 -0.46 0.93 -11.64
N PHE A 204 0.36 0.05 -12.19
CA PHE A 204 1.79 0.29 -12.33
C PHE A 204 2.08 1.02 -13.64
N PRO A 205 3.18 1.80 -13.72
CA PRO A 205 3.63 2.37 -15.00
C PRO A 205 3.81 1.26 -16.03
N SER A 206 3.04 1.30 -17.11
CA SER A 206 3.25 0.37 -18.21
C SER A 206 4.63 0.65 -18.80
N PRO A 207 5.46 -0.38 -19.07
CA PRO A 207 6.65 -0.19 -19.88
C PRO A 207 6.20 0.43 -21.20
N LYS A 208 6.65 1.66 -21.48
CA LYS A 208 6.37 2.29 -22.77
C LYS A 208 7.09 1.48 -23.85
N SER A 209 6.54 1.49 -25.05
CA SER A 209 7.14 0.82 -26.21
C SER A 209 8.50 1.37 -26.61
N ASP A 210 8.93 2.49 -26.02
CA ASP A 210 10.21 3.14 -26.30
C ASP A 210 11.15 3.03 -25.07
N PRO A 211 12.04 2.03 -25.04
CA PRO A 211 12.94 1.77 -23.92
C PRO A 211 13.99 2.88 -23.68
N GLU A 212 14.23 3.78 -24.65
CA GLU A 212 15.15 4.91 -24.46
C GLU A 212 14.48 6.10 -23.75
N SER A 213 13.15 6.14 -23.70
CA SER A 213 12.38 7.30 -23.24
C SER A 213 11.97 7.28 -21.77
N ASP A 214 12.20 6.18 -21.04
CA ASP A 214 11.74 6.06 -19.65
C ASP A 214 12.90 5.78 -18.67
N PRO A 215 13.49 6.83 -18.06
CA PRO A 215 14.48 6.67 -17.00
C PRO A 215 13.89 6.16 -15.67
N PHE A 216 12.57 5.90 -15.62
CA PHE A 216 11.88 5.42 -14.43
C PHE A 216 11.71 3.90 -14.49
N GLU A 217 12.83 3.18 -14.50
CA GLU A 217 12.81 1.79 -14.04
C GLU A 217 12.25 1.82 -12.62
N LEU A 218 11.09 1.21 -12.39
CA LEU A 218 10.44 1.28 -11.09
C LEU A 218 11.30 0.51 -10.08
N VAL A 219 12.15 1.26 -9.37
CA VAL A 219 13.01 0.70 -8.32
C VAL A 219 12.10 0.31 -7.16
N PRO A 220 12.03 -0.99 -6.81
CA PRO A 220 11.26 -1.42 -5.66
C PRO A 220 11.82 -0.80 -4.38
N PRO A 221 10.97 -0.44 -3.41
CA PRO A 221 11.45 0.13 -2.17
C PRO A 221 12.19 -0.92 -1.35
N HIS A 222 13.31 -0.53 -0.76
CA HIS A 222 14.03 -1.35 0.19
C HIS A 222 13.45 -1.11 1.59
N ILE A 223 12.72 -2.10 2.12
CA ILE A 223 12.01 -2.00 3.40
C ILE A 223 12.45 -3.15 4.32
N PRO A 224 13.57 -3.01 5.04
CA PRO A 224 14.17 -4.10 5.82
C PRO A 224 13.27 -4.76 6.85
N SER A 225 12.30 -4.05 7.39
CA SER A 225 11.40 -4.51 8.45
C SER A 225 10.14 -5.21 7.93
N LEU A 226 9.94 -5.22 6.62
CA LEU A 226 8.71 -5.70 6.02
C LEU A 226 8.57 -7.22 6.14
N ARG A 227 7.47 -7.67 6.71
CA ARG A 227 7.14 -9.09 6.89
C ARG A 227 5.99 -9.53 5.99
N VAL A 228 5.00 -8.65 5.79
CA VAL A 228 3.81 -8.96 5.03
C VAL A 228 3.62 -7.92 3.93
N PHE A 229 3.59 -8.39 2.68
CA PHE A 229 3.23 -7.58 1.53
C PHE A 229 1.96 -8.14 0.89
N TYR A 230 0.94 -7.29 0.76
CA TYR A 230 -0.30 -7.60 0.07
C TYR A 230 -0.44 -6.65 -1.12
N LEU A 231 -0.58 -7.22 -2.31
CA LEU A 231 -0.90 -6.51 -3.54
C LEU A 231 -2.19 -7.10 -4.12
N GLY A 232 -3.27 -6.32 -4.12
CA GLY A 232 -4.57 -6.74 -4.62
C GLY A 232 -5.04 -5.90 -5.80
N GLN A 233 -5.82 -6.46 -6.72
CA GLN A 233 -6.52 -5.68 -7.75
C GLN A 233 -5.54 -4.73 -8.48
N ALA A 234 -4.40 -5.26 -8.93
CA ALA A 234 -3.31 -4.46 -9.48
C ALA A 234 -3.12 -4.74 -10.97
N THR A 235 -2.79 -3.73 -11.76
CA THR A 235 -2.61 -3.86 -13.22
C THR A 235 -1.24 -3.42 -13.68
N PHE A 236 -0.80 -3.92 -14.83
CA PHE A 236 0.49 -3.64 -15.45
C PHE A 236 1.67 -4.02 -14.55
N VAL A 237 1.49 -5.04 -13.71
CA VAL A 237 2.51 -5.48 -12.76
C VAL A 237 3.51 -6.39 -13.46
N SER A 238 4.74 -5.93 -13.58
CA SER A 238 5.83 -6.75 -14.12
C SER A 238 6.22 -7.85 -13.12
N PRO A 239 6.36 -9.11 -13.56
CA PRO A 239 6.91 -10.17 -12.71
C PRO A 239 8.31 -9.83 -12.16
N TYR A 240 9.12 -9.10 -12.95
CA TYR A 240 10.44 -8.62 -12.55
C TYR A 240 10.38 -7.64 -11.38
N THR A 241 9.38 -6.76 -11.33
CA THR A 241 9.19 -5.82 -10.20
C THR A 241 8.90 -6.58 -8.90
N ILE A 242 8.11 -7.65 -8.96
CA ILE A 242 7.82 -8.47 -7.78
C ILE A 242 9.07 -9.25 -7.35
N ALA A 243 9.76 -9.90 -8.29
CA ALA A 243 10.95 -10.67 -7.99
C ALA A 243 12.09 -9.79 -7.42
N SER A 244 12.32 -8.61 -8.00
CA SER A 244 13.32 -7.66 -7.51
C SER A 244 12.95 -7.08 -6.14
N PHE A 245 11.67 -6.81 -5.90
CA PHE A 245 11.19 -6.40 -4.57
C PHE A 245 11.48 -7.46 -3.50
N ILE A 246 11.18 -8.72 -3.78
CA ILE A 246 11.45 -9.82 -2.85
C ILE A 246 12.96 -9.92 -2.57
N GLY A 247 13.80 -9.86 -3.61
CA GLY A 247 15.26 -9.89 -3.46
C GLY A 247 15.81 -8.73 -2.62
N ALA A 248 15.28 -7.51 -2.84
CA ALA A 248 15.66 -6.33 -2.08
C ALA A 248 15.31 -6.48 -0.59
N VAL A 249 14.08 -6.90 -0.27
CA VAL A 249 13.62 -7.02 1.13
C VAL A 249 14.31 -8.18 1.86
N GLN A 250 14.56 -9.31 1.19
CA GLN A 250 15.17 -10.49 1.82
C GLN A 250 16.65 -10.34 2.16
N SER A 251 17.32 -9.32 1.65
CA SER A 251 18.70 -9.03 2.04
C SER A 251 18.83 -8.57 3.51
N SER A 252 17.69 -8.40 4.20
CA SER A 252 17.59 -7.93 5.59
C SER A 252 17.34 -9.07 6.58
N PRO A 253 17.77 -8.93 7.86
CA PRO A 253 17.65 -9.97 8.89
C PRO A 253 16.19 -10.27 9.31
N ASN A 254 15.26 -9.34 9.05
CA ASN A 254 13.84 -9.57 9.25
C ASN A 254 13.29 -10.21 7.97
N ASN A 255 13.13 -11.53 7.99
CA ASN A 255 12.69 -12.27 6.82
C ASN A 255 11.27 -11.88 6.41
N LEU A 256 11.10 -11.46 5.15
CA LEU A 256 9.81 -11.37 4.48
C LEU A 256 9.10 -12.72 4.61
N GLN A 257 7.92 -12.72 5.23
CA GLN A 257 7.16 -13.92 5.58
C GLN A 257 6.16 -14.27 4.49
N THR A 258 5.48 -13.27 3.94
CA THR A 258 4.40 -13.50 2.97
C THR A 258 4.26 -12.35 1.99
N VAL A 259 4.10 -12.70 0.71
CA VAL A 259 3.76 -11.84 -0.41
C VAL A 259 2.47 -12.39 -1.03
N ARG A 260 1.34 -11.74 -0.79
CA ARG A 260 0.04 -12.14 -1.33
C ARG A 260 -0.31 -11.28 -2.54
N LEU A 261 -0.50 -11.93 -3.67
CA LEU A 261 -0.83 -11.32 -4.96
C LEU A 261 -2.26 -11.75 -5.32
N VAL A 262 -3.24 -10.86 -5.10
CA VAL A 262 -4.67 -11.18 -5.27
C VAL A 262 -5.21 -10.43 -6.49
N ASP A 263 -5.63 -11.13 -7.54
CA ASP A 263 -6.11 -10.48 -8.78
C ASP A 263 -5.11 -9.42 -9.32
N VAL A 264 -3.85 -9.83 -9.44
CA VAL A 264 -2.77 -9.03 -10.01
C VAL A 264 -2.60 -9.38 -11.48
N TYR A 265 -2.49 -8.39 -12.36
CA TYR A 265 -2.46 -8.56 -13.80
C TYR A 265 -1.17 -8.01 -14.42
N LYS A 266 -0.59 -8.78 -15.35
CA LYS A 266 0.61 -8.39 -16.11
C LYS A 266 0.36 -7.18 -17.02
N GLY A 267 -0.90 -6.99 -17.43
CA GLY A 267 -1.34 -5.87 -18.26
C GLY A 267 -2.60 -5.25 -17.68
N SER A 268 -3.55 -4.93 -18.55
CA SER A 268 -4.87 -4.46 -18.15
C SER A 268 -5.62 -5.48 -17.29
N ILE A 269 -6.75 -5.06 -16.73
CA ILE A 269 -7.69 -5.96 -16.03
C ILE A 269 -8.22 -7.10 -16.92
N TRP A 270 -8.08 -6.97 -18.24
CA TRP A 270 -8.47 -7.95 -19.25
C TRP A 270 -7.30 -8.84 -19.69
N GLY A 271 -6.08 -8.48 -19.30
CA GLY A 271 -4.85 -9.22 -19.60
C GLY A 271 -4.70 -10.48 -18.76
N LEU A 272 -3.55 -11.14 -18.92
CA LEU A 272 -3.20 -12.32 -18.14
C LEU A 272 -3.01 -11.95 -16.65
N ARG A 273 -3.58 -12.77 -15.77
CA ARG A 273 -3.29 -12.71 -14.33
C ARG A 273 -1.84 -13.17 -14.12
N LEU A 274 -1.14 -12.49 -13.22
CA LEU A 274 0.20 -12.85 -12.80
C LEU A 274 0.15 -14.17 -12.03
N ARG A 275 0.95 -15.15 -12.44
CA ARG A 275 1.05 -16.46 -11.80
C ARG A 275 2.34 -16.58 -11.01
N LEU A 276 2.43 -17.61 -10.18
CA LEU A 276 3.66 -17.91 -9.44
C LEU A 276 4.82 -18.23 -10.41
N SER A 277 4.53 -18.98 -11.47
CA SER A 277 5.48 -19.33 -12.54
C SER A 277 6.13 -18.11 -13.20
N ASP A 278 5.35 -17.04 -13.44
CA ASP A 278 5.88 -15.78 -13.98
C ASP A 278 6.92 -15.14 -13.04
N VAL A 279 6.66 -15.19 -11.72
CA VAL A 279 7.56 -14.60 -10.70
C VAL A 279 8.81 -15.47 -10.53
N GLU A 280 8.66 -16.80 -10.58
CA GLU A 280 9.77 -17.76 -10.57
C GLU A 280 10.72 -17.54 -11.75
N GLU A 281 10.18 -17.41 -12.96
CA GLU A 281 10.98 -17.15 -14.17
C GLU A 281 11.74 -15.83 -14.05
N ALA A 282 11.08 -14.77 -13.59
CA ALA A 282 11.71 -13.47 -13.39
C ALA A 282 12.81 -13.51 -12.30
N ALA A 283 12.59 -14.20 -11.19
CA ALA A 283 13.58 -14.36 -10.13
C ALA A 283 14.82 -15.13 -10.59
N MET A 284 14.62 -16.21 -11.37
CA MET A 284 15.70 -16.93 -12.02
C MET A 284 16.50 -15.99 -12.94
N MET A 285 15.84 -15.23 -13.81
CA MET A 285 16.51 -14.31 -14.73
C MET A 285 17.32 -13.24 -13.98
N LEU A 286 16.76 -12.67 -12.91
CA LEU A 286 17.49 -11.70 -12.06
C LEU A 286 18.71 -12.34 -11.38
N ALA A 287 18.58 -13.58 -10.88
CA ALA A 287 19.71 -14.30 -10.29
C ALA A 287 20.83 -14.57 -11.32
N LEU A 288 20.45 -14.94 -12.55
CA LEU A 288 21.40 -15.15 -13.66
C LEU A 288 22.12 -13.86 -14.06
N LEU A 289 21.42 -12.70 -14.04
CA LEU A 289 21.98 -11.39 -14.37
C LEU A 289 22.85 -10.80 -13.25
N SER A 290 22.61 -11.18 -11.99
CA SER A 290 23.37 -10.66 -10.83
C SER A 290 24.77 -11.26 -10.69
N LEU A 291 25.10 -12.28 -11.48
CA LEU A 291 26.37 -12.99 -11.42
C LEU A 291 27.49 -12.21 -12.09
N ARG A 292 28.63 -12.11 -11.40
CA ARG A 292 29.92 -11.81 -12.05
C ARG A 292 30.38 -13.05 -12.84
N PRO A 293 31.14 -12.89 -13.94
CA PRO A 293 31.52 -13.99 -14.84
C PRO A 293 32.39 -15.11 -14.23
N GLU A 294 32.72 -15.07 -12.93
CA GLU A 294 33.61 -16.05 -12.30
C GLU A 294 32.79 -17.09 -11.49
N GLY A 295 32.49 -18.24 -12.12
CA GLY A 295 32.07 -19.47 -11.43
C GLY A 295 30.70 -20.07 -11.83
N LEU A 296 30.70 -21.11 -12.66
CA LEU A 296 29.49 -21.84 -13.12
C LEU A 296 28.72 -22.57 -11.99
N LEU A 297 29.43 -23.19 -11.05
CA LEU A 297 28.80 -23.92 -9.93
C LEU A 297 27.95 -23.00 -9.04
N HIS A 298 28.39 -21.76 -8.83
CA HIS A 298 27.67 -20.78 -8.02
C HIS A 298 26.37 -20.31 -8.68
N ARG A 299 26.29 -20.39 -10.02
CA ARG A 299 25.11 -19.96 -10.79
C ARG A 299 23.88 -20.82 -10.50
N LYS A 300 24.06 -22.15 -10.46
CA LYS A 300 22.98 -23.09 -10.20
C LYS A 300 22.43 -22.93 -8.78
N GLU A 301 23.33 -22.78 -7.80
CA GLU A 301 22.96 -22.58 -6.40
C GLU A 301 22.16 -21.28 -6.19
N LEU A 302 22.58 -20.16 -6.80
CA LEU A 302 21.85 -18.90 -6.71
C LEU A 302 20.45 -18.96 -7.32
N VAL A 303 20.31 -19.61 -8.48
CA VAL A 303 19.00 -19.79 -9.12
C VAL A 303 18.08 -20.63 -8.25
N ILE A 304 18.58 -21.76 -7.71
CA ILE A 304 17.81 -22.62 -6.82
C ILE A 304 17.37 -21.83 -5.58
N ALA A 305 18.29 -21.09 -4.95
CA ALA A 305 17.99 -20.26 -3.80
C ALA A 305 16.93 -19.19 -4.10
N ALA A 306 17.00 -18.53 -5.27
CA ALA A 306 16.01 -17.54 -5.70
C ALA A 306 14.62 -18.16 -5.95
N LEU A 307 14.56 -19.38 -6.49
CA LEU A 307 13.30 -20.09 -6.70
C LEU A 307 12.67 -20.55 -5.39
N GLU A 308 13.47 -21.16 -4.50
CA GLU A 308 13.01 -21.59 -3.16
C GLU A 308 12.51 -20.40 -2.35
N MET A 309 13.21 -19.27 -2.46
CA MET A 309 12.83 -18.01 -1.87
C MET A 309 11.41 -17.58 -2.30
N VAL A 310 11.18 -17.49 -3.62
CA VAL A 310 9.89 -17.07 -4.18
C VAL A 310 8.78 -18.03 -3.75
N ARG A 311 9.00 -19.34 -3.90
CA ARG A 311 8.02 -20.38 -3.53
C ARG A 311 7.63 -20.35 -2.07
N ARG A 312 8.56 -19.99 -1.19
CA ARG A 312 8.33 -19.93 0.26
C ARG A 312 7.39 -18.78 0.64
N VAL A 313 7.49 -17.64 -0.04
CA VAL A 313 6.84 -16.39 0.42
C VAL A 313 5.68 -15.95 -0.47
N VAL A 314 5.68 -16.29 -1.76
CA VAL A 314 4.70 -15.78 -2.73
C VAL A 314 3.48 -16.68 -2.81
N ILE A 315 2.30 -16.08 -2.69
CA ILE A 315 1.00 -16.71 -2.86
C ILE A 315 0.23 -15.90 -3.90
N CYS A 316 -0.13 -16.53 -5.02
CA CYS A 316 -1.00 -15.93 -6.04
C CYS A 316 -2.42 -16.44 -5.86
N GLU A 317 -3.40 -15.54 -5.74
CA GLU A 317 -4.81 -15.86 -5.52
C GLU A 317 -5.69 -15.22 -6.61
N ALA A 318 -6.70 -15.97 -7.02
CA ALA A 318 -7.78 -15.51 -7.87
C ALA A 318 -9.03 -15.34 -7.01
N GLN A 319 -9.34 -14.10 -6.60
CA GLN A 319 -10.50 -13.85 -5.74
C GLN A 319 -11.74 -13.49 -6.57
N THR A 320 -11.54 -12.81 -7.70
CA THR A 320 -12.62 -12.50 -8.64
C THR A 320 -12.65 -13.56 -9.75
N GLU A 321 -13.76 -14.30 -9.80
CA GLU A 321 -14.03 -15.21 -10.91
C GLU A 321 -14.25 -14.40 -12.19
N ARG A 322 -13.50 -14.74 -13.24
CA ARG A 322 -13.76 -14.22 -14.58
C ARG A 322 -14.82 -15.08 -15.25
N ILE A 323 -15.82 -14.42 -15.84
CA ILE A 323 -16.82 -15.10 -16.68
C ILE A 323 -16.19 -15.59 -18.00
N ILE A 324 -15.10 -14.93 -18.48
CA ILE A 324 -14.43 -15.26 -19.75
C ILE A 324 -12.91 -15.04 -19.61
N GLY A 325 -12.09 -16.05 -19.96
CA GLY A 325 -10.66 -15.89 -20.26
C GLY A 325 -9.66 -16.65 -19.37
N GLY A 326 -9.21 -17.82 -19.87
CA GLY A 326 -7.78 -18.22 -19.86
C GLY A 326 -7.16 -18.78 -18.58
N ASP A 327 -7.82 -18.79 -17.42
CA ASP A 327 -7.18 -19.22 -16.17
C ASP A 327 -7.01 -20.74 -16.00
N ARG A 328 -7.45 -21.58 -16.96
CA ARG A 328 -7.67 -23.02 -16.68
C ARG A 328 -6.59 -24.03 -17.06
N ASP A 329 -5.60 -23.79 -17.93
CA ASP A 329 -4.86 -24.95 -18.52
C ASP A 329 -3.34 -24.86 -18.78
N GLU A 330 -2.56 -23.90 -18.26
CA GLU A 330 -1.16 -23.73 -18.74
C GLU A 330 0.01 -23.93 -17.76
N ASP A 331 -0.20 -24.23 -16.48
CA ASP A 331 0.86 -23.98 -15.47
C ASP A 331 1.96 -25.06 -15.29
N ASN A 332 1.84 -26.28 -15.84
CA ASN A 332 2.83 -27.34 -15.56
C ASN A 332 3.90 -27.58 -16.65
N THR A 333 3.72 -27.09 -17.88
CA THR A 333 4.58 -27.51 -19.01
C THR A 333 5.85 -26.64 -19.17
N LEU A 334 5.80 -25.37 -18.78
CA LEU A 334 6.89 -24.41 -19.00
C LEU A 334 8.07 -24.58 -18.04
N MET A 335 7.82 -24.84 -16.75
CA MET A 335 8.88 -24.99 -15.74
C MET A 335 9.76 -26.23 -15.96
N VAL A 336 9.15 -27.34 -16.39
CA VAL A 336 9.88 -28.57 -16.75
C VAL A 336 10.82 -28.30 -17.93
N THR A 337 10.36 -27.52 -18.92
CA THR A 337 11.15 -27.18 -20.10
C THR A 337 12.32 -26.24 -19.76
N LEU A 338 12.14 -25.32 -18.80
CA LEU A 338 13.16 -24.38 -18.37
C LEU A 338 14.25 -25.03 -17.52
N LEU A 339 13.87 -25.89 -16.57
CA LEU A 339 14.84 -26.69 -15.81
C LEU A 339 15.60 -27.65 -16.73
N ALA A 340 14.92 -28.30 -17.67
CA ALA A 340 15.58 -29.14 -18.68
C ALA A 340 16.53 -28.32 -19.58
N LYS A 341 16.19 -27.06 -19.89
CA LYS A 341 17.10 -26.15 -20.61
C LYS A 341 18.32 -25.78 -19.78
N LEU A 342 18.16 -25.51 -18.48
CA LEU A 342 19.29 -25.27 -17.57
C LEU A 342 20.19 -26.51 -17.43
N GLU A 343 19.61 -27.71 -17.40
CA GLU A 343 20.36 -28.96 -17.41
C GLU A 343 21.07 -29.21 -18.76
N SER A 344 20.48 -28.76 -19.87
CA SER A 344 21.11 -28.84 -21.20
C SER A 344 22.18 -27.77 -21.45
N LEU A 345 22.28 -26.76 -20.59
CA LEU A 345 23.27 -25.68 -20.64
C LEU A 345 24.58 -26.05 -19.93
N ASP A 346 24.82 -27.34 -19.63
CA ASP A 346 26.16 -27.88 -19.36
C ASP A 346 27.07 -27.65 -20.58
N LEU A 347 27.67 -26.45 -20.64
CA LEU A 347 28.72 -25.98 -21.57
C LEU A 347 29.93 -25.52 -20.77
#